data_AF-A0A2X2BHA1-F1
#
_entry.id   AF-A0A2X2BHA1-F1
#
_cell.length_a   1.000
_cell.length_b   1.000
_cell.length_c   1.000
_cell.angle_alpha   90.00
_cell.angle_beta   90.00
_cell.angle_gamma   90.00
#
_symmetry.space_group_name_H-M   'P 1'
#
loop_
_entity.id
_entity.type
_entity.pdbx_description
1 polymer ?
#
loop_
_entity_poly.entity_id
_entity_poly.type
_entity_poly.pdbx_seq_one_letter_code
_entity_poly.pdbx_strand_id
1 'polypeptide(L)'
;MNTNVDYKHPAYNEFLPEWDMVGDCVDGERVVKSKKEKYLPHPADNKDEDDKGNERYKRYLARASFLNATGRTLSGLLGIAFSKPVKISISGDVEYLETDIDGQGQPLTQMIRDALSQNLQRGRAGLLSDFSGSGIQSEANKGRSYIRLFTAKEIINWRVTNGKTSLVVLKYQEPVDTDDFELQMQNNWIELRLVNNVACSRRWYEDGDIKVTEWVVLKDAHGIPLRELPWSWIGSMNNDHTPDAPPLADIAYLNIKHYQVEADIAESAHTVGQPMIALTGLTDDWVERHVSEGFYCWFTQRGVAATGW
;
A
#
# COMPACT_ATOMS: atom_id res chain seq x y z
N MET A 1 -15.49 -8.99 28.46
CA MET A 1 -14.47 -9.46 27.49
C MET A 1 -14.10 -8.27 26.64
N ASN A 2 -12.81 -7.96 26.47
CA ASN A 2 -12.41 -6.82 25.66
C ASN A 2 -12.77 -7.14 24.20
N THR A 3 -13.81 -6.48 23.68
CA THR A 3 -14.51 -6.77 22.41
C THR A 3 -13.84 -6.13 21.19
N ASN A 4 -12.62 -5.61 21.34
CA ASN A 4 -11.94 -4.93 20.25
C ASN A 4 -11.27 -5.93 19.28
N VAL A 5 -12.05 -6.43 18.32
CA VAL A 5 -11.54 -7.24 17.21
C VAL A 5 -10.56 -6.47 16.32
N ASP A 6 -10.60 -5.13 16.35
CA ASP A 6 -9.75 -4.25 15.55
C ASP A 6 -8.41 -3.91 16.21
N TYR A 7 -8.07 -4.58 17.31
CA TYR A 7 -6.75 -4.44 17.93
C TYR A 7 -5.66 -4.88 16.96
N LYS A 8 -4.68 -4.01 16.73
CA LYS A 8 -3.53 -4.25 15.86
C LYS A 8 -2.32 -4.74 16.65
N HIS A 9 -1.64 -5.78 16.15
CA HIS A 9 -0.39 -6.25 16.74
C HIS A 9 0.67 -5.13 16.74
N PRO A 10 1.55 -5.01 17.76
CA PRO A 10 2.57 -3.94 17.81
C PRO A 10 3.42 -3.87 16.53
N ALA A 11 3.92 -5.02 16.07
CA ALA A 11 4.68 -5.11 14.82
C ALA A 11 3.87 -4.72 13.57
N TYR A 12 2.53 -4.84 13.57
CA TYR A 12 1.73 -4.32 12.47
C TYR A 12 1.88 -2.79 12.36
N ASN A 13 1.78 -2.08 13.49
CA ASN A 13 1.87 -0.62 13.49
C ASN A 13 3.30 -0.13 13.20
N GLU A 14 4.31 -0.90 13.58
CA GLU A 14 5.72 -0.62 13.29
C GLU A 14 6.02 -0.65 11.78
N PHE A 15 5.55 -1.68 11.08
CA PHE A 15 5.85 -1.85 9.64
C PHE A 15 4.84 -1.17 8.71
N LEU A 16 3.66 -0.78 9.21
CA LEU A 16 2.62 -0.13 8.40
C LEU A 16 3.12 1.08 7.59
N PRO A 17 3.90 2.03 8.15
CA PRO A 17 4.41 3.16 7.38
C PRO A 17 5.29 2.73 6.20
N GLU A 18 6.09 1.68 6.37
CA GLU A 18 6.98 1.16 5.34
C GLU A 18 6.19 0.41 4.26
N TRP A 19 5.19 -0.40 4.64
CA TRP A 19 4.28 -1.04 3.69
C TRP A 19 3.46 -0.05 2.87
N ASP A 20 3.06 1.07 3.48
CA ASP A 20 2.41 2.18 2.76
C ASP A 20 3.38 2.84 1.78
N MET A 21 4.59 3.12 2.22
CA MET A 21 5.61 3.77 1.42
C MET A 21 6.00 2.94 0.19
N VAL A 22 6.32 1.66 0.38
CA VAL A 22 6.69 0.76 -0.72
C VAL A 22 5.51 0.58 -1.68
N GLY A 23 4.30 0.38 -1.17
CA GLY A 23 3.09 0.29 -2.00
C GLY A 23 2.84 1.55 -2.82
N ASP A 24 2.91 2.73 -2.21
CA ASP A 24 2.73 4.01 -2.90
C ASP A 24 3.78 4.21 -4.00
N CYS A 25 5.05 3.84 -3.76
CA CYS A 25 6.11 3.90 -4.76
C CYS A 25 5.88 2.93 -5.93
N VAL A 26 5.36 1.73 -5.67
CA VAL A 26 5.04 0.74 -6.70
C VAL A 26 3.88 1.21 -7.56
N ASP A 27 2.82 1.76 -6.96
CA ASP A 27 1.64 2.29 -7.66
C ASP A 27 1.99 3.51 -8.55
N GLY A 28 3.11 4.16 -8.26
CA GLY A 28 3.76 5.13 -9.15
C GLY A 28 3.36 6.58 -8.92
N GLU A 29 3.69 7.43 -9.90
CA GLU A 29 3.67 8.89 -9.77
C GLU A 29 2.32 9.45 -9.31
N ARG A 30 1.20 8.93 -9.86
CA ARG A 30 -0.14 9.39 -9.49
C ARG A 30 -0.40 9.24 -8.00
N VAL A 31 -0.01 8.11 -7.40
CA VAL A 31 -0.23 7.83 -5.98
C VAL A 31 0.76 8.63 -5.14
N VAL A 32 2.05 8.63 -5.48
CA VAL A 32 3.08 9.39 -4.75
C VAL A 32 2.73 10.88 -4.70
N LYS A 33 2.38 11.50 -5.83
CA LYS A 33 1.98 12.92 -5.88
C LYS A 33 0.70 13.21 -5.10
N SER A 34 -0.24 12.25 -5.04
CA SER A 34 -1.48 12.43 -4.26
C SER A 34 -1.22 12.53 -2.75
N LYS A 35 -0.10 11.98 -2.25
CA LYS A 35 0.30 12.07 -0.84
C LYS A 35 0.93 13.41 -0.45
N LYS A 36 1.21 14.29 -1.43
CA LYS A 36 1.66 15.68 -1.21
C LYS A 36 2.83 15.75 -0.20
N GLU A 37 2.65 16.51 0.87
CA GLU A 37 3.67 16.85 1.88
C GLU A 37 4.25 15.61 2.59
N LYS A 38 3.57 14.46 2.55
CA LYS A 38 4.11 13.19 3.08
C LYS A 38 5.42 12.78 2.37
N TYR A 39 5.49 12.96 1.05
CA TYR A 39 6.65 12.55 0.24
C TYR A 39 7.39 13.72 -0.38
N LEU A 40 6.73 14.86 -0.55
CA LEU A 40 7.35 16.07 -1.07
C LEU A 40 7.08 17.24 -0.12
N PRO A 41 7.99 17.50 0.84
CA PRO A 41 7.86 18.60 1.79
C PRO A 41 7.65 19.94 1.07
N HIS A 42 7.01 20.87 1.77
CA HIS A 42 6.77 22.20 1.22
C HIS A 42 8.10 22.96 1.05
N PRO A 43 8.36 23.63 -0.09
CA PRO A 43 9.64 24.30 -0.38
C PRO A 43 9.81 25.67 0.32
N ALA A 44 8.96 25.98 1.31
CA ALA A 44 9.00 27.26 2.03
C ALA A 44 9.15 26.99 3.52
N ASP A 45 9.97 27.78 4.19
CA ASP A 45 10.28 27.62 5.61
C ASP A 45 9.09 28.00 6.49
N ASN A 46 8.33 29.03 6.10
CA ASN A 46 7.08 29.42 6.75
C ASN A 46 5.91 29.45 5.77
N LYS A 47 5.19 28.32 5.65
CA LYS A 47 4.04 28.17 4.76
C LYS A 47 2.96 29.25 4.97
N ASP A 48 2.70 29.61 6.22
CA ASP A 48 1.64 30.56 6.58
C ASP A 48 2.00 32.00 6.27
N GLU A 49 3.27 32.31 6.00
CA GLU A 49 3.73 33.64 5.58
C GLU A 49 4.07 33.67 4.09
N ASP A 50 4.80 32.66 3.61
CA ASP A 50 5.41 32.64 2.28
C ASP A 50 4.53 32.04 1.18
N ASP A 51 3.52 31.22 1.53
CA ASP A 51 2.60 30.60 0.55
C ASP A 51 1.19 30.37 1.13
N LYS A 52 0.57 31.44 1.67
CA LYS A 52 -0.81 31.42 2.21
C LYS A 52 -1.85 30.77 1.28
N GLY A 53 -1.63 30.83 -0.04
CA GLY A 53 -2.50 30.26 -1.07
C GLY A 53 -2.15 28.85 -1.52
N ASN A 54 -1.03 28.29 -1.04
CA ASN A 54 -0.47 27.00 -1.47
C ASN A 54 -0.19 26.92 -2.99
N GLU A 55 -0.02 28.07 -3.66
CA GLU A 55 0.14 28.15 -5.11
C GLU A 55 1.57 27.87 -5.53
N ARG A 56 2.55 28.23 -4.70
CA ARG A 56 3.95 27.86 -4.92
C ARG A 56 4.09 26.34 -4.84
N TYR A 57 3.47 25.72 -3.83
CA TYR A 57 3.49 24.26 -3.71
C TYR A 57 2.81 23.53 -4.86
N LYS A 58 1.65 23.99 -5.34
CA LYS A 58 0.97 23.37 -6.50
C LYS A 58 1.86 23.40 -7.74
N ARG A 59 2.57 24.50 -7.99
CA ARG A 59 3.50 24.64 -9.11
C ARG A 59 4.74 23.76 -8.92
N TYR A 60 5.27 23.69 -7.71
CA TYR A 60 6.38 22.80 -7.34
C TYR A 60 6.02 21.32 -7.56
N LEU A 61 4.85 20.89 -7.07
CA LEU A 61 4.32 19.54 -7.25
C LEU A 61 4.08 19.21 -8.74
N ALA A 62 3.61 20.18 -9.53
CA ALA A 62 3.39 20.02 -10.96
C ALA A 62 4.70 19.84 -11.74
N ARG A 63 5.78 20.52 -11.33
CA ARG A 63 7.12 20.40 -11.93
C ARG A 63 7.86 19.13 -11.52
N ALA A 64 7.67 18.68 -10.28
CA ALA A 64 8.34 17.50 -9.75
C ALA A 64 8.04 16.26 -10.61
N SER A 65 9.05 15.49 -11.00
CA SER A 65 8.86 14.24 -11.76
C SER A 65 9.18 13.04 -10.89
N PHE A 66 8.30 12.03 -10.88
CA PHE A 66 8.55 10.77 -10.17
C PHE A 66 8.81 9.65 -11.19
N LEU A 67 10.07 9.19 -11.28
CA LEU A 67 10.41 8.00 -12.03
C LEU A 67 9.98 6.76 -11.23
N ASN A 68 9.04 5.96 -11.74
CA ASN A 68 8.62 4.73 -11.05
C ASN A 68 9.68 3.62 -11.17
N ALA A 69 10.84 3.79 -10.53
CA ALA A 69 11.89 2.79 -10.48
C ALA A 69 11.46 1.57 -9.66
N THR A 70 10.85 1.77 -8.48
CA THR A 70 10.41 0.69 -7.58
C THR A 70 9.43 -0.28 -8.26
N GLY A 71 8.37 0.23 -8.90
CA GLY A 71 7.39 -0.60 -9.61
C GLY A 71 7.95 -1.30 -10.85
N ARG A 72 8.90 -0.66 -11.56
CA ARG A 72 9.64 -1.30 -12.66
C ARG A 72 10.52 -2.44 -12.14
N THR A 73 11.21 -2.26 -11.02
CA THR A 73 12.00 -3.32 -10.38
C THR A 73 11.12 -4.47 -9.93
N LEU A 74 9.96 -4.22 -9.31
CA LEU A 74 8.99 -5.26 -8.97
C LEU A 74 8.59 -6.08 -10.21
N SER A 75 8.20 -5.38 -11.28
CA SER A 75 7.80 -6.02 -12.55
C SER A 75 8.95 -6.85 -13.15
N GLY A 76 10.18 -6.34 -13.08
CA GLY A 76 11.39 -7.04 -13.52
C GLY A 76 11.67 -8.31 -12.71
N LEU A 77 11.62 -8.22 -11.37
CA LEU A 77 11.83 -9.38 -10.49
C LEU A 77 10.76 -10.45 -10.69
N LEU A 78 9.49 -10.06 -10.83
CA LEU A 78 8.41 -10.98 -11.19
C LEU A 78 8.67 -11.61 -12.57
N GLY A 79 9.06 -10.82 -13.57
CA GLY A 79 9.39 -11.33 -14.90
C GLY A 79 10.53 -12.35 -14.90
N ILE A 80 11.56 -12.12 -14.07
CA ILE A 80 12.67 -13.06 -13.89
C ILE A 80 12.20 -14.35 -13.20
N ALA A 81 11.48 -14.23 -12.08
CA ALA A 81 10.99 -15.37 -11.31
C ALA A 81 10.06 -16.28 -12.12
N PHE A 82 9.18 -15.69 -12.92
CA PHE A 82 8.21 -16.40 -13.77
C PHE A 82 8.65 -16.54 -15.22
N SER A 83 9.95 -16.31 -15.52
CA SER A 83 10.51 -16.52 -16.86
C SER A 83 10.39 -17.96 -17.34
N LYS A 84 10.39 -18.91 -16.39
CA LYS A 84 10.03 -20.31 -16.62
C LYS A 84 8.63 -20.55 -16.08
N PRO A 85 7.76 -21.27 -16.82
CA PRO A 85 6.46 -21.67 -16.32
C PRO A 85 6.57 -22.44 -15.00
N VAL A 86 5.69 -22.13 -14.05
CA VAL A 86 5.60 -22.86 -12.79
C VAL A 86 5.09 -24.27 -13.09
N LYS A 87 5.87 -25.28 -12.70
CA LYS A 87 5.43 -26.67 -12.80
C LYS A 87 4.55 -26.99 -11.60
N ILE A 88 3.24 -27.01 -11.82
CA ILE A 88 2.24 -27.41 -10.84
C ILE A 88 1.91 -28.89 -11.10
N SER A 89 1.85 -29.68 -10.04
CA SER A 89 1.39 -31.07 -10.09
C SER A 89 0.48 -31.27 -8.89
N ILE A 90 -0.82 -31.17 -9.14
CA ILE A 90 -1.88 -31.43 -8.17
C ILE A 90 -2.58 -32.72 -8.62
N SER A 91 -2.98 -33.55 -7.66
CA SER A 91 -3.68 -34.80 -7.93
C SER A 91 -4.80 -35.04 -6.92
N GLY A 92 -5.73 -35.91 -7.27
CA GLY A 92 -6.88 -36.25 -6.44
C GLY A 92 -8.00 -35.22 -6.51
N ASP A 93 -8.86 -35.21 -5.49
CA ASP A 93 -10.11 -34.44 -5.48
C ASP A 93 -9.92 -32.91 -5.43
N VAL A 94 -8.68 -32.41 -5.46
CA VAL A 94 -8.32 -30.98 -5.39
C VAL A 94 -7.68 -30.44 -6.66
N GLU A 95 -7.69 -31.20 -7.76
CA GLU A 95 -7.12 -30.80 -9.07
C GLU A 95 -7.71 -29.48 -9.58
N TYR A 96 -8.98 -29.18 -9.25
CA TYR A 96 -9.64 -27.93 -9.59
C TYR A 96 -8.93 -26.68 -9.02
N LEU A 97 -8.12 -26.80 -7.96
CA LEU A 97 -7.39 -25.68 -7.37
C LEU A 97 -6.35 -25.09 -8.34
N GLU A 98 -5.92 -25.85 -9.33
CA GLU A 98 -4.99 -25.34 -10.34
C GLU A 98 -5.61 -24.22 -11.17
N THR A 99 -6.87 -24.39 -11.57
CA THR A 99 -7.60 -23.44 -12.42
C THR A 99 -8.43 -22.43 -11.64
N ASP A 100 -8.86 -22.78 -10.42
CA ASP A 100 -9.68 -21.94 -9.57
C ASP A 100 -9.40 -22.23 -8.09
N ILE A 101 -8.48 -21.43 -7.53
CA ILE A 101 -7.96 -21.59 -6.17
C ILE A 101 -8.79 -20.88 -5.11
N ASP A 102 -9.43 -19.76 -5.45
CA ASP A 102 -10.17 -18.90 -4.54
C ASP A 102 -11.70 -19.10 -4.63
N GLY A 103 -12.16 -19.90 -5.59
CA GLY A 103 -13.58 -20.14 -5.86
C GLY A 103 -14.24 -19.05 -6.71
N GLN A 104 -13.45 -18.09 -7.22
CA GLN A 104 -13.86 -16.99 -8.11
C GLN A 104 -13.20 -17.08 -9.49
N GLY A 105 -12.49 -18.18 -9.78
CA GLY A 105 -11.83 -18.41 -11.06
C GLY A 105 -10.40 -17.91 -11.12
N GLN A 106 -9.75 -17.58 -9.99
CA GLN A 106 -8.34 -17.23 -10.00
C GLN A 106 -7.47 -18.49 -10.17
N PRO A 107 -6.58 -18.56 -11.18
CA PRO A 107 -5.66 -19.69 -11.32
C PRO A 107 -4.58 -19.68 -10.23
N LEU A 108 -4.11 -20.86 -9.82
CA LEU A 108 -3.04 -21.00 -8.81
C LEU A 108 -1.75 -20.28 -9.23
N THR A 109 -1.40 -20.31 -10.52
CA THR A 109 -0.22 -19.59 -11.04
C THR A 109 -0.30 -18.08 -10.79
N GLN A 110 -1.49 -17.49 -10.89
CA GLN A 110 -1.72 -16.08 -10.61
C GLN A 110 -1.62 -15.80 -9.10
N MET A 111 -2.22 -16.64 -8.25
CA MET A 111 -2.10 -16.50 -6.80
C MET A 111 -0.63 -16.58 -6.33
N ILE A 112 0.18 -17.48 -6.90
CA ILE A 112 1.63 -17.57 -6.60
C ILE A 112 2.35 -16.28 -7.00
N ARG A 113 1.99 -15.70 -8.15
CA ARG A 113 2.55 -14.42 -8.61
C ARG A 113 2.17 -13.27 -7.71
N ASP A 114 0.92 -13.22 -7.26
CA ASP A 114 0.41 -12.20 -6.34
C ASP A 114 1.06 -12.36 -4.96
N ALA A 115 1.24 -13.59 -4.48
CA ALA A 115 1.95 -13.89 -3.24
C ALA A 115 3.41 -13.41 -3.29
N LEU A 116 4.14 -13.68 -4.38
CA LEU A 116 5.50 -13.17 -4.55
C LEU A 116 5.53 -11.63 -4.60
N SER A 117 4.56 -11.03 -5.29
CA SER A 117 4.42 -9.58 -5.35
C SER A 117 4.21 -8.96 -3.96
N GLN A 118 3.32 -9.54 -3.14
CA GLN A 118 3.12 -9.10 -1.75
C GLN A 118 4.39 -9.27 -0.92
N ASN A 119 5.12 -10.37 -1.13
CA ASN A 119 6.35 -10.64 -0.40
C ASN A 119 7.44 -9.60 -0.72
N LEU A 120 7.62 -9.25 -2.00
CA LEU A 120 8.58 -8.22 -2.43
C LEU A 120 8.21 -6.82 -1.93
N GLN A 121 6.91 -6.51 -1.84
CA GLN A 121 6.42 -5.19 -1.45
C GLN A 121 6.29 -4.99 0.06
N ARG A 122 6.02 -6.05 0.81
CA ARG A 122 5.65 -5.94 2.23
C ARG A 122 6.43 -6.87 3.15
N GLY A 123 7.28 -7.73 2.61
CA GLY A 123 8.03 -8.73 3.38
C GLY A 123 7.14 -9.80 4.04
N ARG A 124 5.83 -9.78 3.77
CA ARG A 124 4.85 -10.63 4.43
C ARG A 124 3.56 -10.78 3.63
N ALA A 125 3.01 -11.99 3.65
CA ALA A 125 1.63 -12.29 3.29
C ALA A 125 1.13 -13.51 4.09
N GLY A 126 -0.12 -13.90 3.87
CA GLY A 126 -0.68 -15.10 4.50
C GLY A 126 -1.68 -15.80 3.60
N LEU A 127 -1.77 -17.12 3.75
CA LEU A 127 -2.72 -17.95 3.04
C LEU A 127 -3.68 -18.59 4.05
N LEU A 128 -4.97 -18.43 3.83
CA LEU A 128 -6.02 -19.14 4.56
C LEU A 128 -6.56 -20.24 3.67
N SER A 129 -6.42 -21.49 4.10
CA SER A 129 -7.08 -22.63 3.48
C SER A 129 -8.39 -22.90 4.20
N ASP A 130 -9.51 -22.86 3.49
CA ASP A 130 -10.81 -23.14 4.10
C ASP A 130 -11.58 -24.16 3.24
N PHE A 131 -12.19 -25.10 3.94
CA PHE A 131 -12.99 -26.20 3.39
C PHE A 131 -14.43 -26.18 3.95
N SER A 132 -14.66 -25.42 5.01
CA SER A 132 -15.76 -25.63 5.94
C SER A 132 -17.15 -25.29 5.40
N GLY A 133 -17.30 -24.77 4.18
CA GLY A 133 -18.60 -24.32 3.67
C GLY A 133 -19.14 -23.08 4.38
N SER A 134 -18.40 -22.54 5.35
CA SER A 134 -18.93 -21.67 6.41
C SER A 134 -18.16 -20.36 6.55
N GLY A 135 -17.20 -20.06 5.66
CA GLY A 135 -16.24 -18.96 5.82
C GLY A 135 -16.35 -17.80 4.83
N ILE A 136 -16.55 -18.02 3.53
CA ILE A 136 -16.63 -16.97 2.47
C ILE A 136 -17.43 -17.48 1.24
N GLN A 137 -17.92 -18.72 1.26
CA GLN A 137 -18.45 -19.37 0.06
C GLN A 137 -19.88 -18.92 -0.29
N SER A 138 -20.09 -18.59 -1.57
CA SER A 138 -21.42 -18.64 -2.19
C SER A 138 -22.01 -20.05 -2.01
N GLU A 139 -23.33 -20.19 -1.93
CA GLU A 139 -23.97 -21.50 -1.69
C GLU A 139 -23.54 -22.59 -2.68
N ALA A 140 -23.09 -22.20 -3.88
CA ALA A 140 -22.56 -23.08 -4.91
C ALA A 140 -21.21 -23.75 -4.57
N ASN A 141 -20.44 -23.18 -3.63
CA ASN A 141 -19.09 -23.63 -3.29
C ASN A 141 -19.01 -24.44 -1.98
N LYS A 142 -20.14 -24.68 -1.29
CA LYS A 142 -20.19 -25.45 -0.03
C LYS A 142 -19.55 -26.84 -0.21
N GLY A 143 -18.50 -27.13 0.56
CA GLY A 143 -17.78 -28.41 0.52
C GLY A 143 -16.58 -28.44 -0.44
N ARG A 144 -16.23 -27.31 -1.06
CA ARG A 144 -15.01 -27.13 -1.85
C ARG A 144 -13.90 -26.53 -0.98
N SER A 145 -12.66 -26.97 -1.15
CA SER A 145 -11.49 -26.29 -0.58
C SER A 145 -11.18 -25.04 -1.41
N TYR A 146 -10.78 -23.95 -0.77
CA TYR A 146 -10.21 -22.79 -1.45
C TYR A 146 -9.08 -22.21 -0.60
N ILE A 147 -8.16 -21.51 -1.25
CA ILE A 147 -7.05 -20.82 -0.61
C ILE A 147 -7.15 -19.35 -0.96
N ARG A 148 -7.30 -18.51 0.06
CA ARG A 148 -7.33 -17.05 -0.10
C ARG A 148 -6.01 -16.45 0.36
N LEU A 149 -5.41 -15.65 -0.51
CA LEU A 149 -4.25 -14.82 -0.19
C LEU A 149 -4.71 -13.56 0.54
N PHE A 150 -4.08 -13.28 1.68
CA PHE A 150 -4.25 -12.06 2.44
C PHE A 150 -2.93 -11.28 2.44
N THR A 151 -3.05 -9.99 2.21
CA THR A 151 -1.93 -9.06 2.23
C THR A 151 -1.51 -8.72 3.66
N ALA A 152 -0.27 -8.23 3.85
CA ALA A 152 0.22 -7.85 5.18
C ALA A 152 -0.70 -6.88 5.94
N LYS A 153 -1.38 -5.97 5.22
CA LYS A 153 -2.27 -4.95 5.82
C LYS A 153 -3.61 -5.52 6.28
N GLU A 154 -4.05 -6.63 5.70
CA GLU A 154 -5.28 -7.31 6.11
C GLU A 154 -5.04 -8.17 7.35
N ILE A 155 -3.80 -8.56 7.63
CA ILE A 155 -3.44 -9.36 8.80
C ILE A 155 -3.18 -8.43 9.98
N ILE A 156 -4.23 -8.07 10.71
CA ILE A 156 -4.14 -7.03 11.75
C ILE A 156 -3.59 -7.55 13.08
N ASN A 157 -3.80 -8.82 13.42
CA ASN A 157 -3.38 -9.38 14.71
C ASN A 157 -3.02 -10.85 14.62
N TRP A 158 -2.05 -11.28 15.41
CA TRP A 158 -1.66 -12.69 15.51
C TRP A 158 -1.05 -13.00 16.87
N ARG A 159 -1.01 -14.29 17.23
CA ARG A 159 -0.35 -14.78 18.43
C ARG A 159 0.23 -16.15 18.21
N VAL A 160 1.46 -16.36 18.65
CA VAL A 160 2.09 -17.69 18.70
C VAL A 160 2.16 -18.15 20.15
N THR A 161 1.66 -19.36 20.41
CA THR A 161 1.69 -19.99 21.74
C THR A 161 2.31 -21.38 21.57
N ASN A 162 3.32 -21.73 22.38
CA ASN A 162 4.03 -23.02 22.29
C ASN A 162 4.57 -23.34 20.88
N GLY A 163 5.06 -22.33 20.17
CA GLY A 163 5.58 -22.49 18.80
C GLY A 163 4.52 -22.68 17.72
N LYS A 164 3.21 -22.62 18.06
CA LYS A 164 2.10 -22.74 17.10
C LYS A 164 1.34 -21.44 16.96
N THR A 165 0.93 -21.11 15.74
CA THR A 165 0.02 -19.99 15.48
C THR A 165 -1.32 -20.27 16.14
N SER A 166 -1.63 -19.52 17.19
CA SER A 166 -2.78 -19.72 18.09
C SER A 166 -3.91 -18.72 17.87
N LEU A 167 -3.60 -17.57 17.27
CA LEU A 167 -4.55 -16.53 16.89
C LEU A 167 -4.09 -15.90 15.58
N VAL A 168 -5.02 -15.68 14.66
CA VAL A 168 -4.88 -14.79 13.51
C VAL A 168 -6.18 -14.01 13.38
N VAL A 169 -6.10 -12.70 13.23
CA VAL A 169 -7.24 -11.83 12.95
C VAL A 169 -6.97 -11.12 11.64
N LEU A 170 -7.91 -11.27 10.72
CA LEU A 170 -7.90 -10.68 9.40
C LEU A 170 -8.97 -9.59 9.34
N LYS A 171 -8.69 -8.51 8.62
CA LYS A 171 -9.63 -7.42 8.32
C LYS A 171 -9.57 -7.15 6.82
N TYR A 172 -10.71 -7.20 6.16
CA TYR A 172 -10.83 -6.93 4.73
C TYR A 172 -12.17 -6.25 4.44
N GLN A 173 -12.30 -5.70 3.24
CA GLN A 173 -13.52 -5.05 2.80
C GLN A 173 -14.14 -5.84 1.66
N GLU A 174 -15.45 -6.02 1.69
CA GLU A 174 -16.23 -6.62 0.60
C GLU A 174 -17.38 -5.68 0.22
N PRO A 175 -17.73 -5.61 -1.07
CA PRO A 175 -18.90 -4.87 -1.50
C PRO A 175 -20.17 -5.55 -0.99
N VAL A 176 -21.13 -4.74 -0.56
CA VAL A 176 -22.46 -5.22 -0.16
C VAL A 176 -23.42 -4.98 -1.31
N ASP A 177 -24.17 -6.01 -1.70
CA ASP A 177 -25.27 -5.85 -2.64
C ASP A 177 -26.38 -5.02 -1.98
N THR A 178 -26.47 -3.77 -2.39
CA THR A 178 -27.58 -2.87 -2.04
C THR A 178 -28.47 -2.65 -3.26
N ASP A 179 -29.75 -2.37 -3.04
CA ASP A 179 -30.68 -2.00 -4.12
C ASP A 179 -30.28 -0.68 -4.83
N ASP A 180 -29.39 0.10 -4.21
CA ASP A 180 -28.83 1.34 -4.75
C ASP A 180 -27.67 1.08 -5.73
N PHE A 181 -27.54 1.94 -6.75
CA PHE A 181 -26.43 1.89 -7.72
C PHE A 181 -25.06 2.28 -7.12
N GLU A 182 -25.00 2.65 -5.85
CA GLU A 182 -23.77 3.04 -5.16
C GLU A 182 -23.04 1.81 -4.63
N LEU A 183 -21.72 1.75 -4.88
CA LEU A 183 -20.87 0.69 -4.34
C LEU A 183 -20.61 0.94 -2.86
N GLN A 184 -21.32 0.21 -2.00
CA GLN A 184 -21.08 0.25 -0.55
C GLN A 184 -20.09 -0.84 -0.13
N MET A 185 -19.06 -0.45 0.61
CA MET A 185 -18.05 -1.38 1.15
C MET A 185 -18.30 -1.63 2.64
N GLN A 186 -18.29 -2.90 3.04
CA GLN A 186 -18.43 -3.30 4.44
C GLN A 186 -17.10 -3.85 4.97
N ASN A 187 -16.74 -3.44 6.19
CA ASN A 187 -15.62 -4.03 6.91
C ASN A 187 -16.03 -5.40 7.47
N ASN A 188 -15.19 -6.40 7.18
CA ASN A 188 -15.33 -7.76 7.65
C ASN A 188 -14.05 -8.18 8.38
N TRP A 189 -14.20 -8.99 9.42
CA TRP A 189 -13.09 -9.61 10.12
C TRP A 189 -13.27 -11.12 10.22
N ILE A 190 -12.18 -11.84 10.08
CA ILE A 190 -12.08 -13.27 10.38
C ILE A 190 -11.15 -13.45 11.56
N GLU A 191 -11.65 -14.07 12.62
CA GLU A 191 -10.90 -14.43 13.80
C GLU A 191 -10.68 -15.94 13.83
N LEU A 192 -9.43 -16.37 13.59
CA LEU A 192 -9.00 -17.75 13.73
C LEU A 192 -8.34 -17.92 15.10
N ARG A 193 -8.82 -18.86 15.91
CA ARG A 193 -8.28 -19.10 17.26
C ARG A 193 -8.24 -20.58 17.60
N LEU A 194 -7.16 -21.01 18.25
CA LEU A 194 -7.10 -22.31 18.91
C LEU A 194 -7.80 -22.21 20.28
N VAL A 195 -8.93 -22.91 20.44
CA VAL A 195 -9.66 -23.04 21.70
C VAL A 195 -9.57 -24.50 22.15
N ASN A 196 -8.98 -24.76 23.32
CA ASN A 196 -8.75 -26.12 23.82
C ASN A 196 -8.06 -27.04 22.79
N ASN A 197 -7.07 -26.49 22.06
CA ASN A 197 -6.32 -27.21 21.01
C ASN A 197 -7.15 -27.64 19.79
N VAL A 198 -8.31 -27.00 19.58
CA VAL A 198 -9.16 -27.14 18.40
C VAL A 198 -9.21 -25.79 17.67
N ALA A 199 -9.04 -25.82 16.36
CA ALA A 199 -9.13 -24.64 15.52
C ALA A 199 -10.59 -24.21 15.36
N CYS A 200 -10.87 -22.98 15.75
CA CYS A 200 -12.17 -22.35 15.59
C CYS A 200 -12.03 -21.07 14.77
N SER A 201 -13.04 -20.78 13.97
CA SER A 201 -13.20 -19.53 13.23
C SER A 201 -14.44 -18.79 13.74
N ARG A 202 -14.38 -17.47 13.71
CA ARG A 202 -15.50 -16.58 13.98
C ARG A 202 -15.43 -15.38 13.07
N ARG A 203 -16.58 -14.94 12.57
CA ARG A 203 -16.65 -13.74 11.72
C ARG A 203 -17.22 -12.57 12.48
N TRP A 204 -16.75 -11.40 12.11
CA TRP A 204 -17.30 -10.12 12.52
C TRP A 204 -17.56 -9.27 11.29
N TYR A 205 -18.61 -8.47 11.31
CA TYR A 205 -18.96 -7.61 10.20
C TYR A 205 -19.61 -6.32 10.71
N GLU A 206 -19.43 -5.24 9.96
CA GLU A 206 -19.94 -3.91 10.31
C GLU A 206 -21.24 -3.61 9.56
N ASP A 207 -22.36 -3.65 10.27
CA ASP A 207 -23.69 -3.32 9.73
C ASP A 207 -24.35 -2.32 10.69
N GLY A 208 -23.89 -1.07 10.60
CA GLY A 208 -24.09 -0.01 11.60
C GLY A 208 -23.24 -0.23 12.86
N ASP A 209 -23.50 -1.32 13.55
CA ASP A 209 -22.70 -1.81 14.69
C ASP A 209 -21.87 -3.04 14.30
N ILE A 210 -20.80 -3.29 15.05
CA ILE A 210 -19.98 -4.50 14.89
C ILE A 210 -20.76 -5.71 15.41
N LYS A 211 -21.18 -6.59 14.49
CA LYS A 211 -21.88 -7.85 14.78
C LYS A 211 -20.90 -9.03 14.75
N VAL A 212 -21.24 -10.10 15.46
CA VAL A 212 -20.40 -11.29 15.61
C VAL A 212 -21.19 -12.56 15.37
N THR A 213 -20.59 -13.50 14.63
CA THR A 213 -21.17 -14.84 14.44
C THR A 213 -20.80 -15.79 15.58
N GLU A 214 -21.47 -16.93 15.66
CA GLU A 214 -21.06 -18.01 16.55
C GLU A 214 -19.71 -18.62 16.14
N TRP A 215 -19.09 -19.34 17.08
CA TRP A 215 -17.85 -20.07 16.80
C TRP A 215 -18.13 -21.27 15.90
N VAL A 216 -17.36 -21.37 14.83
CA VAL A 216 -17.38 -22.53 13.93
C VAL A 216 -16.10 -23.33 14.12
N VAL A 217 -16.24 -24.61 14.44
CA VAL A 217 -15.09 -25.52 14.52
C VAL A 217 -14.64 -25.88 13.12
N LEU A 218 -13.36 -25.63 12.82
CA LEU A 218 -12.75 -25.98 11.55
C LEU A 218 -12.42 -27.48 11.56
N LYS A 219 -12.85 -28.17 10.50
CA LYS A 219 -12.74 -29.62 10.35
C LYS A 219 -12.09 -29.96 9.01
N ASP A 220 -11.45 -31.13 8.94
CA ASP A 220 -10.98 -31.70 7.68
C ASP A 220 -12.12 -32.31 6.85
N ALA A 221 -11.77 -32.87 5.69
CA ALA A 221 -12.71 -33.56 4.79
C ALA A 221 -13.41 -34.77 5.42
N HIS A 222 -12.86 -35.33 6.49
CA HIS A 222 -13.43 -36.46 7.24
C HIS A 222 -14.22 -36.01 8.47
N GLY A 223 -14.38 -34.69 8.69
CA GLY A 223 -15.11 -34.13 9.82
C GLY A 223 -14.32 -34.10 11.13
N ILE A 224 -13.01 -34.38 11.09
CA ILE A 224 -12.12 -34.35 12.26
C ILE A 224 -11.73 -32.90 12.55
N PRO A 225 -11.90 -32.40 13.79
CA PRO A 225 -11.48 -31.05 14.15
C PRO A 225 -9.98 -30.84 13.96
N LEU A 226 -9.61 -29.72 13.33
CA LEU A 226 -8.20 -29.37 13.11
C LEU A 226 -7.54 -28.99 14.45
N ARG A 227 -6.30 -29.47 14.65
CA ARG A 227 -5.48 -29.14 15.83
C ARG A 227 -4.56 -27.95 15.62
N GLU A 228 -4.51 -27.43 14.40
CA GLU A 228 -3.72 -26.28 13.97
C GLU A 228 -4.62 -25.39 13.12
N LEU A 229 -4.36 -24.08 13.13
CA LEU A 229 -5.08 -23.16 12.26
C LEU A 229 -4.70 -23.47 10.81
N PRO A 230 -5.65 -23.49 9.85
CA PRO A 230 -5.35 -23.71 8.45
C PRO A 230 -4.78 -22.43 7.80
N TRP A 231 -3.69 -21.94 8.38
CA TRP A 231 -3.04 -20.68 8.05
C TRP A 231 -1.56 -20.91 7.75
N SER A 232 -1.10 -20.38 6.62
CA SER A 232 0.31 -20.43 6.23
C SER A 232 0.88 -19.02 6.12
N TRP A 233 2.00 -18.77 6.78
CA TRP A 233 2.75 -17.53 6.65
C TRP A 233 3.61 -17.54 5.39
N ILE A 234 3.71 -16.39 4.73
CA ILE A 234 4.65 -16.12 3.66
C ILE A 234 5.52 -14.97 4.16
N GLY A 235 6.83 -15.17 4.24
CA GLY A 235 7.78 -14.10 4.51
C GLY A 235 8.91 -14.08 3.48
N SER A 236 9.70 -13.02 3.51
CA SER A 236 10.75 -12.77 2.51
C SER A 236 12.05 -13.47 2.85
N MET A 237 12.33 -13.62 4.15
CA MET A 237 13.51 -14.29 4.67
C MET A 237 13.16 -15.68 5.18
N ASN A 238 12.06 -15.79 5.92
CA ASN A 238 11.55 -17.06 6.43
C ASN A 238 10.01 -17.05 6.44
N ASN A 239 9.38 -18.22 6.54
CA ASN A 239 7.92 -18.32 6.58
C ASN A 239 7.42 -18.38 8.03
N ASP A 240 7.79 -17.38 8.85
CA ASP A 240 7.34 -17.27 10.23
C ASP A 240 6.31 -16.15 10.45
N HIS A 241 5.95 -15.93 11.71
CA HIS A 241 4.90 -14.99 12.11
C HIS A 241 5.42 -13.56 12.32
N THR A 242 6.74 -13.34 12.25
CA THR A 242 7.36 -12.03 12.37
C THR A 242 7.37 -11.36 10.99
N PRO A 243 6.99 -10.07 10.89
CA PRO A 243 7.14 -9.37 9.62
C PRO A 243 8.63 -9.19 9.30
N ASP A 244 9.02 -9.53 8.07
CA ASP A 244 10.33 -9.19 7.54
C ASP A 244 10.32 -7.78 6.93
N ALA A 245 11.52 -7.19 6.80
CA ALA A 245 11.71 -5.98 6.02
C ALA A 245 11.35 -6.24 4.54
N PRO A 246 10.58 -5.37 3.87
CA PRO A 246 10.26 -5.54 2.46
C PRO A 246 11.52 -5.52 1.59
N PRO A 247 11.72 -6.50 0.69
CA PRO A 247 12.86 -6.53 -0.22
C PRO A 247 13.03 -5.28 -1.09
N LEU A 248 11.94 -4.56 -1.39
CA LEU A 248 11.95 -3.33 -2.17
C LEU A 248 12.09 -2.05 -1.34
N ALA A 249 12.19 -2.14 0.00
CA ALA A 249 12.20 -0.99 0.90
C ALA A 249 13.32 0.00 0.55
N ASP A 250 14.56 -0.48 0.45
CA ASP A 250 15.74 0.37 0.18
C ASP A 250 15.60 1.14 -1.14
N ILE A 251 15.11 0.47 -2.19
CA ILE A 251 14.88 1.10 -3.50
C ILE A 251 13.76 2.13 -3.40
N ALA A 252 12.69 1.84 -2.65
CA ALA A 252 11.59 2.78 -2.47
C ALA A 252 12.01 4.04 -1.68
N TYR A 253 12.79 3.88 -0.60
CA TYR A 253 13.37 5.03 0.13
C TYR A 253 14.23 5.91 -0.78
N LEU A 254 15.12 5.29 -1.56
CA LEU A 254 15.97 6.01 -2.49
C LEU A 254 15.15 6.69 -3.60
N ASN A 255 14.09 6.05 -4.09
CA ASN A 255 13.23 6.61 -5.12
C ASN A 255 12.49 7.87 -4.65
N ILE A 256 12.03 7.90 -3.39
CA ILE A 256 11.46 9.12 -2.79
C ILE A 256 12.51 10.23 -2.69
N LYS A 257 13.77 9.89 -2.34
CA LYS A 257 14.85 10.88 -2.31
C LYS A 257 15.18 11.44 -3.68
N HIS A 258 15.22 10.60 -4.71
CA HIS A 258 15.36 11.08 -6.08
C HIS A 258 14.21 12.01 -6.47
N TYR A 259 12.97 11.65 -6.13
CA TYR A 259 11.81 12.51 -6.38
C TYR A 259 11.91 13.90 -5.72
N GLN A 260 12.36 13.95 -4.46
CA GLN A 260 12.60 15.22 -3.75
C GLN A 260 13.68 16.06 -4.44
N VAL A 261 14.82 15.43 -4.78
CA VAL A 261 15.94 16.11 -5.46
C VAL A 261 15.54 16.61 -6.85
N GLU A 262 14.83 15.81 -7.64
CA GLU A 262 14.33 16.22 -8.96
C GLU A 262 13.37 17.39 -8.86
N ALA A 263 12.51 17.41 -7.84
CA ALA A 263 11.63 18.55 -7.57
C ALA A 263 12.41 19.83 -7.27
N ASP A 264 13.44 19.74 -6.40
CA ASP A 264 14.29 20.88 -6.03
C ASP A 264 15.11 21.40 -7.20
N ILE A 265 15.64 20.51 -8.04
CA ILE A 265 16.34 20.87 -9.27
C ILE A 265 15.38 21.57 -10.24
N ALA A 266 14.17 21.03 -10.43
CA ALA A 266 13.17 21.62 -11.32
C ALA A 266 12.70 23.00 -10.82
N GLU A 267 12.55 23.18 -9.51
CA GLU A 267 12.24 24.47 -8.90
C GLU A 267 13.36 25.47 -9.10
N SER A 268 14.60 25.06 -8.79
CA SER A 268 15.78 25.91 -8.94
C SER A 268 15.99 26.32 -10.39
N ALA A 269 15.86 25.39 -11.33
CA ALA A 269 15.92 25.67 -12.76
C ALA A 269 14.79 26.59 -13.21
N HIS A 270 13.59 26.46 -12.66
CA HIS A 270 12.48 27.36 -12.95
C HIS A 270 12.71 28.78 -12.41
N THR A 271 13.31 28.92 -11.23
CA THR A 271 13.60 30.23 -10.61
C THR A 271 14.79 30.92 -11.28
N VAL A 272 15.89 30.19 -11.52
CA VAL A 272 17.12 30.75 -12.13
C VAL A 272 17.02 30.88 -13.65
N GLY A 273 16.24 30.01 -14.30
CA GLY A 273 16.02 30.02 -15.74
C GLY A 273 15.16 31.18 -16.23
N GLN A 274 14.65 32.03 -15.34
CA GLN A 274 13.97 33.25 -15.74
C GLN A 274 15.01 34.30 -16.15
N PRO A 275 14.90 34.91 -17.34
CA PRO A 275 15.82 35.94 -17.77
C PRO A 275 15.74 37.14 -16.81
N MET A 276 16.84 37.39 -16.09
CA MET A 276 17.02 38.60 -15.29
C MET A 276 17.74 39.65 -16.13
N ILE A 277 17.16 40.85 -16.18
CA ILE A 277 17.76 42.00 -16.86
C ILE A 277 18.52 42.82 -15.83
N ALA A 278 19.84 42.93 -16.03
CA ALA A 278 20.67 43.88 -15.30
C ALA A 278 20.88 45.13 -16.18
N LEU A 279 20.43 46.29 -15.69
CA LEU A 279 20.70 47.59 -16.31
C LEU A 279 21.86 48.25 -15.56
N THR A 280 22.91 48.64 -16.27
CA THR A 280 24.09 49.32 -15.70
C THR A 280 24.24 50.72 -16.31
N GLY A 281 24.84 51.65 -15.57
CA GLY A 281 25.11 53.02 -16.04
C GLY A 281 23.93 54.00 -15.93
N LEU A 282 22.90 53.67 -15.14
CA LEU A 282 21.79 54.56 -14.84
C LEU A 282 22.11 55.40 -13.60
N THR A 283 21.79 56.69 -13.62
CA THR A 283 21.83 57.56 -12.44
C THR A 283 20.58 57.37 -11.58
N ASP A 284 20.71 57.50 -10.26
CA ASP A 284 19.57 57.34 -9.32
C ASP A 284 18.37 58.22 -9.71
N ASP A 285 18.62 59.48 -10.10
CA ASP A 285 17.59 60.43 -10.56
C ASP A 285 16.85 59.96 -11.82
N TRP A 286 17.52 59.23 -12.72
CA TRP A 286 16.88 58.69 -13.91
C TRP A 286 15.99 57.48 -13.57
N VAL A 287 16.47 56.59 -12.70
CA VAL A 287 15.75 55.39 -12.23
C VAL A 287 14.47 55.80 -11.50
N GLU A 288 14.56 56.77 -10.58
CA GLU A 288 13.42 57.23 -9.80
C GLU A 288 12.35 57.92 -10.66
N ARG A 289 12.75 58.60 -11.74
CA ARG A 289 11.82 59.29 -12.65
C ARG A 289 11.16 58.37 -13.69
N HIS A 290 11.84 57.31 -14.14
CA HIS A 290 11.39 56.51 -15.30
C HIS A 290 11.06 55.05 -14.96
N VAL A 291 11.47 54.56 -13.79
CA VAL A 291 11.37 53.12 -13.41
C VAL A 291 10.77 52.96 -12.01
N SER A 292 10.08 53.98 -11.49
CA SER A 292 9.45 53.96 -10.14
C SER A 292 8.43 52.84 -9.96
N GLU A 293 7.77 52.41 -11.03
CA GLU A 293 6.83 51.29 -11.02
C GLU A 293 7.47 49.94 -11.44
N GLY A 294 8.80 49.89 -11.58
CA GLY A 294 9.50 48.74 -12.16
C GLY A 294 9.29 48.62 -13.67
N PHE A 295 9.96 47.66 -14.29
CA PHE A 295 9.83 47.40 -15.72
C PHE A 295 9.49 45.92 -15.97
N TYR A 296 8.67 45.68 -16.98
CA TYR A 296 8.27 44.35 -17.42
C TYR A 296 8.88 44.09 -18.80
N CYS A 297 9.61 42.99 -18.95
CA CYS A 297 10.06 42.52 -20.25
C CYS A 297 9.24 41.30 -20.62
N TRP A 298 8.44 41.44 -21.69
CA TRP A 298 7.62 40.47 -22.44
C TRP A 298 6.91 39.34 -21.66
N PHE A 299 7.51 38.63 -20.70
CA PHE A 299 6.91 37.54 -19.93
C PHE A 299 7.37 37.33 -18.45
N THR A 300 8.15 38.21 -17.81
CA THR A 300 8.67 37.97 -16.43
C THR A 300 8.14 38.90 -15.33
N GLN A 301 8.27 38.46 -14.07
CA GLN A 301 7.99 39.24 -12.86
C GLN A 301 8.86 40.51 -12.77
N ARG A 302 8.39 41.48 -11.97
CA ARG A 302 8.97 42.83 -11.78
C ARG A 302 10.48 42.74 -11.49
N GLY A 303 11.31 43.28 -12.39
CA GLY A 303 12.76 43.35 -12.20
C GLY A 303 13.14 44.37 -11.13
N VAL A 304 14.20 44.11 -10.38
CA VAL A 304 14.76 45.04 -9.38
C VAL A 304 15.97 45.75 -9.98
N ALA A 305 15.94 47.08 -10.00
CA ALA A 305 17.11 47.88 -10.35
C ALA A 305 18.05 47.95 -9.13
N ALA A 306 19.29 47.50 -9.29
CA ALA A 306 20.33 47.66 -8.29
C ALA A 306 21.37 48.65 -8.81
N THR A 307 21.55 49.76 -8.10
CA THR A 307 22.63 50.72 -8.36
C THR A 307 23.87 50.23 -7.62
N GLY A 308 24.91 49.89 -8.38
CA GLY A 308 26.21 49.49 -7.86
C GLY A 308 27.14 50.71 -7.73
N TRP A 309 27.89 50.71 -6.60
CA TRP A 309 28.92 51.65 -6.13
C TRP A 309 29.64 52.52 -7.16
#